data_AF-A0A698G0Q9-F1
#
_entry.id   AF-A0A698G0Q9-F1
#
_cell.length_a   1.000
_cell.length_b   1.000
_cell.length_c   1.000
_cell.angle_alpha   90.00
_cell.angle_beta   90.00
_cell.angle_gamma   90.00
#
_symmetry.space_group_name_H-M   'P 1'
#
loop_
_entity.id
_entity.type
_entity.pdbx_description
1 polymer ?
#
loop_
_entity_poly.entity_id
_entity_poly.type
_entity_poly.pdbx_seq_one_letter_code
_entity_poly.pdbx_strand_id
1 'polypeptide(L)'
;MKKIIAGVVVVLLVIGFFTSASYINSINGKIFAQMSQDTAYYSVEDANYTKGLLNSKGSFIATLNDLPYSFKVNVDFSNNFFASNNAIISILNKNEDLKGIFPNEEIFKILVSAKGGDINVNAKINDINFTRNDTNLVLNNTSFKIIGSEEFVKNMELNLGYVLLEQLSHEEKLEAKNIKISEFPIQKLSFNDIFSPSRNSEQNISIDSVNFISSIAFDFDKLKIFAKTAQNAQNDYDSVLKLDLAKFNLANENFMLNNINLDMNFNNLSKKAYDSLVQNSNTDIFSMMLLASQFLKANPQIILNNLSFEKEGKKFDANGQTIFTENNIKSQFHANTEILPSQIWPDFANFDTYFVDNNGSYVLDFIYDDSNKSDVTTIINGERLTINPQ
;
A
#
# COMPACT_ATOMS: atom_id res chain seq x y z
N MET A 1 31.69 -54.83 -9.13
CA MET A 1 31.98 -53.38 -9.00
C MET A 1 30.75 -52.48 -9.08
N LYS A 2 30.00 -52.39 -10.19
CA LYS A 2 28.82 -51.49 -10.29
C LYS A 2 27.76 -51.69 -9.19
N LYS A 3 27.45 -52.93 -8.79
CA LYS A 3 26.50 -53.25 -7.70
C LYS A 3 27.02 -52.84 -6.30
N ILE A 4 28.34 -52.92 -6.08
CA ILE A 4 28.99 -52.52 -4.82
C ILE A 4 29.02 -51.00 -4.72
N ILE A 5 29.40 -50.31 -5.81
CA ILE A 5 29.35 -48.85 -5.91
C ILE A 5 27.92 -48.35 -5.70
N ALA A 6 26.93 -48.96 -6.36
CA ALA A 6 25.52 -48.62 -6.15
C ALA A 6 25.09 -48.82 -4.69
N GLY A 7 25.50 -49.92 -4.04
CA GLY A 7 25.23 -50.16 -2.61
C GLY A 7 25.84 -49.09 -1.71
N VAL A 8 27.11 -48.73 -1.92
CA VAL A 8 27.81 -47.67 -1.17
C VAL A 8 27.14 -46.31 -1.37
N VAL A 9 26.77 -45.99 -2.62
CA VAL A 9 26.06 -44.75 -2.95
C VAL A 9 24.71 -44.69 -2.22
N VAL A 10 23.93 -45.78 -2.22
CA VAL A 10 22.65 -45.84 -1.48
C VAL A 10 22.86 -45.64 0.02
N VAL A 11 23.85 -46.28 0.62
CA VAL A 11 24.15 -46.11 2.06
C VAL A 11 24.54 -44.66 2.38
N LEU A 12 25.39 -44.04 1.56
CA LEU A 12 25.77 -42.63 1.72
C LEU A 12 24.58 -41.68 1.56
N LEU A 13 23.68 -41.95 0.60
CA LEU A 13 22.46 -41.17 0.43
C LEU A 13 21.52 -41.32 1.63
N VAL A 14 21.40 -42.52 2.19
CA VAL A 14 20.60 -42.77 3.39
C VAL A 14 21.18 -42.03 4.60
N ILE A 15 22.50 -42.12 4.83
CA ILE A 15 23.17 -41.37 5.90
C ILE A 15 22.96 -39.87 5.68
N GLY A 16 23.22 -39.36 4.48
CA GLY A 16 23.03 -37.97 4.12
C GLY A 16 21.59 -37.50 4.35
N PHE A 17 20.60 -38.32 4.02
CA PHE A 17 19.19 -38.05 4.29
C PHE A 17 18.93 -37.89 5.79
N PHE A 18 19.33 -38.85 6.63
CA PHE A 18 19.12 -38.78 8.07
C PHE A 18 19.88 -37.63 8.73
N THR A 19 21.12 -37.36 8.31
CA THR A 19 21.90 -36.21 8.78
C THR A 19 21.21 -34.90 8.41
N SER A 20 20.72 -34.77 7.17
CA SER A 20 20.00 -33.57 6.73
C SER A 20 18.69 -33.37 7.50
N ALA A 21 17.92 -34.44 7.71
CA ALA A 21 16.66 -34.39 8.46
C ALA A 21 16.91 -34.00 9.93
N SER A 22 17.96 -34.53 10.55
CA SER A 22 18.35 -34.18 11.92
C SER A 22 18.78 -32.72 12.04
N TYR A 23 19.57 -32.22 11.08
CA TYR A 23 19.98 -30.82 11.02
C TYR A 23 18.79 -29.87 10.88
N ILE A 24 17.87 -30.14 9.96
CA ILE A 24 16.67 -29.32 9.75
C ILE A 24 15.76 -29.36 10.98
N ASN A 25 15.59 -30.53 11.59
CA ASN A 25 14.85 -30.63 12.85
C ASN A 25 15.45 -29.74 13.95
N SER A 26 16.78 -29.69 14.06
CA SER A 26 17.44 -28.76 14.99
C SER A 26 17.18 -27.30 14.67
N ILE A 27 17.11 -26.92 13.39
CA ILE A 27 16.75 -25.56 12.96
C ILE A 27 15.30 -25.25 13.32
N ASN A 28 14.37 -26.13 12.97
CA ASN A 28 12.94 -25.98 13.24
C ASN A 28 12.67 -25.80 14.74
N GLY A 29 13.39 -26.51 15.60
CA GLY A 29 13.30 -26.33 17.06
C GLY A 29 13.75 -24.93 17.52
N LYS A 30 14.80 -24.36 16.91
CA LYS A 30 15.25 -22.99 17.20
C LYS A 30 14.25 -21.95 16.70
N ILE A 31 13.70 -22.14 15.50
CA ILE A 31 12.67 -21.26 14.94
C ILE A 31 11.44 -21.25 15.85
N PHE A 32 10.94 -22.43 16.24
CA PHE A 32 9.79 -22.51 17.14
C PHE A 32 10.08 -21.80 18.47
N ALA A 33 11.25 -22.03 19.06
CA ALA A 33 11.65 -21.37 20.31
C ALA A 33 11.78 -19.85 20.19
N GLN A 34 12.02 -19.30 18.99
CA GLN A 34 11.99 -17.85 18.76
C GLN A 34 10.56 -17.33 18.57
N MET A 35 9.72 -18.07 17.84
CA MET A 35 8.32 -17.70 17.62
C MET A 35 7.50 -17.71 18.91
N SER A 36 7.81 -18.63 19.83
CA SER A 36 7.12 -18.82 21.10
C SER A 36 7.75 -18.03 22.25
N GLN A 37 8.27 -16.83 21.98
CA GLN A 37 8.76 -15.88 22.99
C GLN A 37 7.78 -14.72 23.13
N ASP A 38 7.75 -14.14 24.32
CA ASP A 38 7.06 -12.87 24.56
C ASP A 38 7.64 -11.77 23.67
N THR A 39 6.78 -10.89 23.19
CA THR A 39 7.14 -9.72 22.39
C THR A 39 6.49 -8.46 22.97
N ALA A 40 6.81 -7.31 22.37
CA ALA A 40 6.10 -6.07 22.70
C ALA A 40 4.59 -6.15 22.38
N TYR A 41 4.17 -7.03 21.46
CA TYR A 41 2.80 -7.10 20.96
C TYR A 41 1.96 -8.20 21.60
N TYR A 42 2.58 -9.29 22.04
CA TYR A 42 1.89 -10.44 22.63
C TYR A 42 2.75 -11.18 23.65
N SER A 43 2.09 -11.80 24.63
CA SER A 43 2.67 -12.79 25.55
C SER A 43 2.38 -14.21 25.07
N VAL A 44 3.24 -15.16 25.46
CA VAL A 44 3.15 -16.57 25.06
C VAL A 44 2.92 -17.49 26.25
N GLU A 45 1.93 -18.36 26.13
CA GLU A 45 1.59 -19.40 27.11
C GLU A 45 1.52 -20.79 26.44
N ASP A 46 1.58 -21.84 27.24
CA ASP A 46 1.37 -23.25 26.82
C ASP A 46 2.19 -23.71 25.60
N ALA A 47 3.43 -23.21 25.49
CA ALA A 47 4.33 -23.58 24.40
C ALA A 47 4.75 -25.06 24.48
N ASN A 48 4.46 -25.83 23.43
CA ASN A 48 4.78 -27.24 23.31
C ASN A 48 5.38 -27.55 21.93
N TYR A 49 6.46 -28.33 21.90
CA TYR A 49 7.14 -28.74 20.67
C TYR A 49 7.43 -30.24 20.66
N THR A 50 6.88 -30.95 19.67
CA THR A 50 7.09 -32.37 19.43
C THR A 50 8.01 -32.58 18.23
N LYS A 51 9.21 -33.09 18.49
CA LYS A 51 10.18 -33.48 17.45
C LYS A 51 9.74 -34.79 16.79
N GLY A 52 9.74 -34.83 15.46
CA GLY A 52 9.61 -36.07 14.70
C GLY A 52 10.72 -36.23 13.65
N LEU A 53 10.77 -37.39 12.99
CA LEU A 53 11.83 -37.65 12.01
C LEU A 53 11.66 -36.79 10.75
N LEU A 54 10.50 -36.87 10.09
CA LEU A 54 10.21 -36.14 8.85
C LEU A 54 9.39 -34.88 9.06
N ASN A 55 8.58 -34.84 10.13
CA ASN A 55 7.75 -33.71 10.48
C ASN A 55 7.86 -33.46 11.98
N SER A 56 7.90 -32.20 12.38
CA SER A 56 7.81 -31.77 13.78
C SER A 56 6.60 -30.87 13.95
N LYS A 57 6.04 -30.80 15.16
CA LYS A 57 4.86 -29.98 15.46
C LYS A 57 5.10 -29.08 16.65
N GLY A 58 4.62 -27.85 16.59
CA GLY A 58 4.64 -26.90 17.67
C GLY A 58 3.25 -26.30 17.92
N SER A 59 2.97 -25.91 19.15
CA SER A 59 1.78 -25.13 19.49
C SER A 59 2.02 -24.20 20.67
N PHE A 60 1.43 -23.02 20.67
CA PHE A 60 1.40 -22.11 21.81
C PHE A 60 0.14 -21.23 21.78
N ILE A 61 -0.15 -20.55 22.88
CA ILE A 61 -1.19 -19.53 22.98
C ILE A 61 -0.50 -18.17 22.96
N ALA A 62 -0.95 -17.27 22.09
CA ALA A 62 -0.51 -15.88 22.03
C ALA A 62 -1.64 -14.98 22.53
N THR A 63 -1.39 -14.21 23.59
CA THR A 63 -2.34 -13.23 24.12
C THR A 63 -1.82 -11.84 23.82
N LEU A 64 -2.64 -10.98 23.19
CA LEU A 64 -2.22 -9.62 22.86
C LEU A 64 -2.01 -8.81 24.15
N ASN A 65 -0.95 -8.02 24.21
CA ASN A 65 -0.63 -7.27 25.43
C ASN A 65 -1.62 -6.11 25.68
N ASP A 66 -2.11 -5.49 24.60
CA ASP A 66 -2.98 -4.31 24.66
C ASP A 66 -4.48 -4.64 24.48
N LEU A 67 -4.81 -5.90 24.18
CA LEU A 67 -6.18 -6.33 23.91
C LEU A 67 -6.45 -7.67 24.61
N PRO A 68 -7.65 -7.89 25.19
CA PRO A 68 -7.99 -9.11 25.91
C PRO A 68 -8.31 -10.28 24.96
N TYR A 69 -7.50 -10.49 23.92
CA TYR A 69 -7.70 -11.51 22.90
C TYR A 69 -6.54 -12.49 22.87
N SER A 70 -6.89 -13.77 22.90
CA SER A 70 -5.95 -14.88 22.85
C SER A 70 -6.17 -15.73 21.59
N PHE A 71 -5.08 -16.23 21.03
CA PHE A 71 -5.09 -17.03 19.81
C PHE A 71 -4.22 -18.27 19.99
N LYS A 72 -4.69 -19.43 19.52
CA LYS A 72 -3.87 -20.64 19.51
C LYS A 72 -3.10 -20.71 18.19
N VAL A 73 -1.78 -20.73 18.28
CA VAL A 73 -0.90 -20.89 17.12
C VAL A 73 -0.44 -22.35 17.05
N ASN A 74 -0.67 -23.00 15.91
CA ASN A 74 -0.13 -24.32 15.59
C ASN A 74 0.90 -24.19 14.47
N VAL A 75 2.00 -24.92 14.55
CA VAL A 75 3.06 -24.92 13.53
C VAL A 75 3.44 -26.35 13.16
N ASP A 76 3.24 -26.73 11.90
CA ASP A 76 3.72 -27.98 11.33
C ASP A 76 5.00 -27.71 10.53
N PHE A 77 6.12 -28.26 10.97
CA PHE A 77 7.41 -28.14 10.29
C PHE A 77 7.73 -29.40 9.48
N SER A 78 8.25 -29.23 8.27
CA SER A 78 8.89 -30.32 7.54
C SER A 78 10.38 -30.34 7.84
N ASN A 79 10.88 -31.51 8.23
CA ASN A 79 12.30 -31.77 8.42
C ASN A 79 12.97 -32.24 7.12
N ASN A 80 12.24 -32.25 6.00
CA ASN A 80 12.78 -32.59 4.69
C ASN A 80 13.22 -31.31 3.96
N PHE A 81 14.49 -31.25 3.56
CA PHE A 81 15.05 -30.15 2.78
C PHE A 81 14.27 -29.86 1.49
N PHE A 82 13.70 -30.90 0.88
CA PHE A 82 13.02 -30.80 -0.41
C PHE A 82 11.51 -30.52 -0.31
N ALA A 83 10.97 -30.36 0.91
CA ALA A 83 9.55 -30.12 1.13
C ALA A 83 9.07 -28.88 0.37
N SER A 84 7.84 -28.91 -0.16
CA SER A 84 7.23 -27.75 -0.82
C SER A 84 7.06 -26.57 0.13
N ASN A 85 6.64 -26.86 1.36
CA ASN A 85 6.56 -25.91 2.47
C ASN A 85 7.41 -26.44 3.63
N ASN A 86 8.27 -25.59 4.18
CA ASN A 86 9.11 -25.90 5.33
C ASN A 86 8.34 -25.71 6.65
N ALA A 87 7.41 -24.76 6.68
CA ALA A 87 6.49 -24.57 7.81
C ALA A 87 5.08 -24.23 7.33
N ILE A 88 4.08 -24.74 8.05
CA ILE A 88 2.67 -24.39 7.92
C ILE A 88 2.21 -23.90 9.29
N ILE A 89 1.79 -22.65 9.40
CA ILE A 89 1.34 -22.03 10.64
C ILE A 89 -0.17 -21.80 10.52
N SER A 90 -0.94 -22.27 11.49
CA SER A 90 -2.38 -22.03 11.60
C SER A 90 -2.66 -21.26 12.89
N ILE A 91 -3.34 -20.12 12.78
CA ILE A 91 -3.76 -19.30 13.92
C ILE A 91 -5.25 -19.50 14.12
N LEU A 92 -5.64 -19.98 15.30
CA LEU A 92 -7.01 -20.30 15.67
C LEU A 92 -7.53 -19.32 16.72
N ASN A 93 -8.77 -18.87 16.56
CA ASN A 93 -9.53 -18.08 17.51
C ASN A 93 -9.81 -18.88 18.78
N LYS A 94 -9.59 -18.25 19.95
CA LYS A 94 -10.00 -18.79 21.25
C LYS A 94 -11.10 -17.97 21.92
N ASN A 95 -11.51 -16.86 21.31
CA ASN A 95 -12.38 -15.86 21.92
C ASN A 95 -13.83 -16.11 21.50
N GLU A 96 -14.71 -16.28 22.48
CA GLU A 96 -16.14 -16.61 22.26
C GLU A 96 -16.86 -15.54 21.44
N ASP A 97 -16.54 -14.27 21.66
CA ASP A 97 -17.14 -13.13 20.97
C ASP A 97 -16.73 -13.04 19.48
N LEU A 98 -15.63 -13.70 19.09
CA LEU A 98 -15.16 -13.76 17.70
C LEU A 98 -15.62 -15.02 16.95
N LYS A 99 -16.31 -15.98 17.60
CA LYS A 99 -16.79 -17.21 16.94
C LYS A 99 -17.77 -16.95 15.80
N GLY A 100 -18.58 -15.90 15.91
CA GLY A 100 -19.50 -15.48 14.84
C GLY A 100 -18.80 -14.91 13.61
N ILE A 101 -17.54 -14.48 13.75
CA ILE A 101 -16.71 -13.90 12.67
C ILE A 101 -15.89 -14.99 12.00
N PHE A 102 -15.34 -15.92 12.79
CA PHE A 102 -14.51 -17.04 12.33
C PHE A 102 -15.18 -18.39 12.65
N PRO A 103 -16.12 -18.85 11.81
CA PRO A 103 -16.92 -20.05 12.12
C PRO A 103 -16.10 -21.34 12.16
N ASN A 104 -14.97 -21.40 11.44
CA ASN A 104 -14.07 -22.55 11.44
C ASN A 104 -12.95 -22.44 12.50
N GLU A 105 -13.02 -21.44 13.37
CA GLU A 105 -11.99 -21.03 14.34
C GLU A 105 -10.63 -20.63 13.74
N GLU A 106 -10.19 -21.19 12.61
CA GLU A 106 -8.97 -20.75 11.93
C GLU A 106 -9.16 -19.34 11.35
N ILE A 107 -8.29 -18.42 11.75
CA ILE A 107 -8.26 -17.03 11.31
C ILE A 107 -7.28 -16.89 10.14
N PHE A 108 -6.11 -17.49 10.28
CA PHE A 108 -4.98 -17.28 9.39
C PHE A 108 -4.20 -18.56 9.16
N LYS A 109 -3.75 -18.75 7.92
CA LYS A 109 -2.87 -19.84 7.53
C LYS A 109 -1.66 -19.32 6.78
N ILE A 110 -0.47 -19.54 7.33
CA ILE A 110 0.82 -19.12 6.74
C ILE A 110 1.54 -20.36 6.21
N LEU A 111 1.97 -20.28 4.95
CA LEU A 111 2.79 -21.26 4.27
C LEU A 111 4.16 -20.64 4.04
N VAL A 112 5.18 -21.18 4.67
CA VAL A 112 6.56 -20.73 4.53
C VAL A 112 7.34 -21.77 3.73
N SER A 113 8.00 -21.31 2.67
CA SER A 113 8.88 -22.12 1.83
C SER A 113 10.22 -21.43 1.66
N ALA A 114 11.31 -22.18 1.86
CA ALA A 114 12.68 -21.74 1.69
C ALA A 114 13.40 -22.77 0.80
N LYS A 115 13.72 -22.37 -0.44
CA LYS A 115 14.38 -23.25 -1.43
C LYS A 115 15.45 -22.48 -2.19
N GLY A 116 16.67 -23.01 -2.21
CA GLY A 116 17.75 -22.45 -3.02
C GLY A 116 18.13 -21.01 -2.68
N GLY A 117 17.92 -20.58 -1.42
CA GLY A 117 18.17 -19.21 -0.95
C GLY A 117 16.99 -18.24 -1.15
N ASP A 118 15.92 -18.65 -1.84
CA ASP A 118 14.67 -17.89 -1.93
C ASP A 118 13.72 -18.27 -0.79
N ILE A 119 13.12 -17.25 -0.17
CA ILE A 119 12.13 -17.37 0.89
C ILE A 119 10.80 -16.85 0.35
N ASN A 120 9.74 -17.65 0.49
CA ASN A 120 8.39 -17.27 0.10
C ASN A 120 7.44 -17.58 1.25
N VAL A 121 6.79 -16.53 1.75
CA VAL A 121 5.78 -16.57 2.81
C VAL A 121 4.44 -16.24 2.17
N ASN A 122 3.50 -17.18 2.17
CA ASN A 122 2.14 -16.96 1.67
C ASN A 122 1.17 -17.14 2.83
N ALA A 123 0.42 -16.10 3.11
CA ALA A 123 -0.41 -16.03 4.28
C ALA A 123 -1.84 -15.75 3.82
N LYS A 124 -2.77 -16.66 4.12
CA LYS A 124 -4.18 -16.57 3.74
C LYS A 124 -5.01 -16.27 4.97
N ILE A 125 -5.82 -15.22 4.91
CA ILE A 125 -6.86 -14.96 5.92
C ILE A 125 -8.10 -15.72 5.47
N ASN A 126 -8.75 -16.39 6.42
CA ASN A 126 -10.02 -17.04 6.13
C ASN A 126 -11.10 -16.00 5.84
N ASP A 127 -12.01 -16.38 4.94
CA ASP A 127 -13.10 -15.51 4.52
C ASP A 127 -13.94 -15.10 5.74
N ILE A 128 -14.23 -13.81 5.85
CA ILE A 128 -15.07 -13.23 6.89
C ILE A 128 -16.42 -12.94 6.27
N ASN A 129 -17.48 -13.42 6.90
CA ASN A 129 -18.86 -13.05 6.57
C ASN A 129 -19.62 -12.93 7.89
N PHE A 130 -19.85 -11.69 8.31
CA PHE A 130 -20.35 -11.38 9.64
C PHE A 130 -21.46 -10.33 9.57
N THR A 131 -22.52 -10.56 10.32
CA THR A 131 -23.61 -9.60 10.51
C THR A 131 -23.79 -9.32 12.00
N ARG A 132 -23.72 -8.04 12.39
CA ARG A 132 -24.04 -7.60 13.75
C ARG A 132 -24.58 -6.18 13.74
N ASN A 133 -25.62 -5.94 14.53
CA ASN A 133 -26.24 -4.61 14.70
C ASN A 133 -26.55 -3.96 13.34
N ASP A 134 -27.24 -4.69 12.45
CA ASP A 134 -27.58 -4.25 11.09
C ASP A 134 -26.40 -3.89 10.18
N THR A 135 -25.18 -4.29 10.55
CA THR A 135 -23.98 -4.11 9.73
C THR A 135 -23.49 -5.46 9.24
N ASN A 136 -23.39 -5.60 7.93
CA ASN A 136 -22.75 -6.71 7.24
C ASN A 136 -21.30 -6.35 6.91
N LEU A 137 -20.37 -7.25 7.24
CA LEU A 137 -18.98 -7.20 6.82
C LEU A 137 -18.64 -8.50 6.08
N VAL A 138 -18.21 -8.38 4.82
CA VAL A 138 -17.68 -9.50 4.04
C VAL A 138 -16.27 -9.17 3.58
N LEU A 139 -15.32 -10.06 3.87
CA LEU A 139 -13.96 -10.02 3.35
C LEU A 139 -13.61 -11.38 2.77
N ASN A 140 -13.44 -11.49 1.46
CA ASN A 140 -13.13 -12.77 0.81
C ASN A 140 -11.80 -12.75 0.07
N ASN A 141 -11.17 -13.92 0.05
CA ASN A 141 -9.94 -14.19 -0.70
C ASN A 141 -8.81 -13.20 -0.35
N THR A 142 -8.65 -12.94 0.94
CA THR A 142 -7.57 -12.08 1.44
C THR A 142 -6.29 -12.87 1.62
N SER A 143 -5.21 -12.42 0.99
CA SER A 143 -3.91 -13.05 1.12
C SER A 143 -2.78 -12.03 1.11
N PHE A 144 -1.73 -12.35 1.84
CA PHE A 144 -0.49 -11.60 1.90
C PHE A 144 0.67 -12.50 1.49
N LYS A 145 1.57 -11.98 0.67
CA LYS A 145 2.71 -12.72 0.13
C LYS A 145 3.98 -11.92 0.29
N ILE A 146 5.01 -12.53 0.85
CA ILE A 146 6.37 -11.97 0.85
C ILE A 146 7.26 -12.91 0.04
N ILE A 147 8.01 -12.34 -0.91
CA ILE A 147 9.09 -13.01 -1.62
C ILE A 147 10.39 -12.32 -1.22
N GLY A 148 11.38 -13.10 -0.82
CA GLY A 148 12.68 -12.59 -0.41
C GLY A 148 13.79 -13.60 -0.63
N SER A 149 14.95 -13.26 -0.09
CA SER A 149 16.11 -14.13 0.06
C SER A 149 16.51 -14.19 1.54
N GLU A 150 17.55 -14.95 1.87
CA GLU A 150 18.12 -14.94 3.23
C GLU A 150 18.52 -13.53 3.71
N GLU A 151 18.90 -12.63 2.78
CA GLU A 151 19.39 -11.29 3.12
C GLU A 151 18.31 -10.20 3.10
N PHE A 152 17.37 -10.25 2.15
CA PHE A 152 16.46 -9.13 1.91
C PHE A 152 15.13 -9.55 1.30
N VAL A 153 14.10 -8.74 1.57
CA VAL A 153 12.78 -8.79 0.94
C VAL A 153 12.87 -8.24 -0.49
N LYS A 154 12.32 -8.97 -1.45
CA LYS A 154 12.26 -8.60 -2.87
C LYS A 154 10.92 -7.96 -3.24
N ASN A 155 9.82 -8.49 -2.69
CA ASN A 155 8.46 -8.06 -2.99
C ASN A 155 7.53 -8.43 -1.82
N MET A 156 6.59 -7.56 -1.50
CA MET A 156 5.45 -7.81 -0.62
C MET A 156 4.16 -7.52 -1.38
N GLU A 157 3.18 -8.41 -1.28
CA GLU A 157 1.92 -8.29 -2.01
C GLU A 157 0.73 -8.59 -1.10
N LEU A 158 -0.20 -7.65 -0.97
CA LEU A 158 -1.50 -7.83 -0.33
C LEU A 158 -2.57 -7.90 -1.42
N ASN A 159 -3.38 -8.96 -1.38
CA ASN A 159 -4.54 -9.14 -2.25
C ASN A 159 -5.80 -9.24 -1.39
N LEU A 160 -6.85 -8.51 -1.76
CA LEU A 160 -8.19 -8.64 -1.24
C LEU A 160 -9.14 -8.86 -2.43
N GLY A 161 -9.75 -10.04 -2.53
CA GLY A 161 -10.65 -10.35 -3.64
C GLY A 161 -11.96 -9.56 -3.56
N TYR A 162 -12.55 -9.48 -2.36
CA TYR A 162 -13.82 -8.79 -2.16
C TYR A 162 -13.90 -8.17 -0.76
N VAL A 163 -14.37 -6.93 -0.70
CA VAL A 163 -14.68 -6.21 0.53
C VAL A 163 -16.10 -5.68 0.41
N LEU A 164 -16.94 -5.95 1.41
CA LEU A 164 -18.27 -5.36 1.56
C LEU A 164 -18.45 -4.90 2.99
N LEU A 165 -18.81 -3.64 3.17
CA LEU A 165 -19.36 -3.10 4.40
C LEU A 165 -20.74 -2.54 4.06
N GLU A 166 -21.80 -3.05 4.66
CA GLU A 166 -23.17 -2.65 4.35
C GLU A 166 -23.95 -2.43 5.65
N GLN A 167 -24.51 -1.25 5.82
CA GLN A 167 -25.41 -0.92 6.91
C GLN A 167 -26.85 -1.04 6.41
N LEU A 168 -27.47 -2.17 6.73
CA LEU A 168 -28.80 -2.57 6.27
C LEU A 168 -29.91 -1.57 6.64
N SER A 169 -29.74 -0.85 7.74
CA SER A 169 -30.72 0.11 8.25
C SER A 169 -30.72 1.47 7.54
N HIS A 170 -29.65 1.81 6.80
CA HIS A 170 -29.46 3.14 6.19
C HIS A 170 -29.20 3.07 4.68
N GLU A 171 -29.29 1.88 4.08
CA GLU A 171 -28.89 1.61 2.69
C GLU A 171 -27.45 2.06 2.36
N GLU A 172 -26.61 2.23 3.39
CA GLU A 172 -25.22 2.62 3.21
C GLU A 172 -24.39 1.38 2.88
N LYS A 173 -23.57 1.48 1.84
CA LYS A 173 -22.81 0.34 1.34
C LYS A 173 -21.47 0.80 0.78
N LEU A 174 -20.39 0.13 1.16
CA LEU A 174 -19.08 0.19 0.52
C LEU A 174 -18.74 -1.20 -0.01
N GLU A 175 -18.60 -1.32 -1.32
CA GLU A 175 -18.18 -2.55 -2.01
C GLU A 175 -16.90 -2.29 -2.79
N ALA A 176 -15.87 -3.11 -2.60
CA ALA A 176 -14.63 -3.05 -3.36
C ALA A 176 -14.22 -4.43 -3.88
N LYS A 177 -13.72 -4.49 -5.11
CA LYS A 177 -13.35 -5.74 -5.80
C LYS A 177 -11.89 -5.73 -6.23
N ASN A 178 -11.23 -6.86 -6.03
CA ASN A 178 -9.88 -7.18 -6.49
C ASN A 178 -8.87 -6.05 -6.19
N ILE A 179 -8.70 -5.74 -4.91
CA ILE A 179 -7.65 -4.84 -4.46
C ILE A 179 -6.34 -5.63 -4.43
N LYS A 180 -5.33 -5.12 -5.11
CA LYS A 180 -3.97 -5.65 -5.05
C LYS A 180 -3.00 -4.51 -4.76
N ILE A 181 -2.18 -4.66 -3.73
CA ILE A 181 -1.13 -3.73 -3.33
C ILE A 181 0.17 -4.50 -3.37
N SER A 182 1.10 -4.10 -4.22
CA SER A 182 2.45 -4.67 -4.31
C SER A 182 3.48 -3.62 -3.93
N GLU A 183 4.43 -3.97 -3.06
CA GLU A 183 5.51 -3.11 -2.61
C GLU A 183 6.86 -3.78 -2.88
N PHE A 184 7.77 -3.03 -3.50
CA PHE A 184 9.11 -3.44 -3.88
C PHE A 184 10.11 -2.51 -3.20
N PRO A 185 10.78 -2.97 -2.13
CA PRO A 185 11.82 -2.18 -1.47
C PRO A 185 12.96 -1.86 -2.44
N ILE A 186 13.34 -0.58 -2.53
CA ILE A 186 14.47 -0.14 -3.37
C ILE A 186 15.81 -0.38 -2.64
N GLN A 187 15.80 -0.30 -1.31
CA GLN A 187 16.92 -0.72 -0.47
C GLN A 187 16.71 -2.14 0.06
N LYS A 188 17.80 -2.81 0.43
CA LYS A 188 17.80 -4.16 1.03
C LYS A 188 17.03 -4.14 2.38
N LEU A 189 15.71 -4.26 2.33
CA LEU A 189 14.87 -4.39 3.51
C LEU A 189 15.08 -5.76 4.13
N SER A 190 15.56 -5.82 5.38
CA SER A 190 15.66 -7.09 6.10
C SER A 190 14.27 -7.55 6.58
N PHE A 191 14.09 -8.85 6.78
CA PHE A 191 12.84 -9.39 7.33
C PHE A 191 12.51 -8.85 8.73
N ASN A 192 13.53 -8.52 9.53
CA ASN A 192 13.34 -7.98 10.88
C ASN A 192 12.82 -6.54 10.86
N ASP A 193 13.05 -5.81 9.76
CA ASP A 193 12.72 -4.40 9.63
C ASP A 193 11.41 -4.16 8.86
N ILE A 194 10.67 -5.23 8.48
CA ILE A 194 9.41 -5.12 7.72
C ILE A 194 8.38 -4.24 8.45
N PHE A 195 8.38 -4.25 9.79
CA PHE A 195 7.49 -3.42 10.61
C PHE A 195 8.06 -2.04 10.93
N SER A 196 9.29 -1.74 10.51
CA SER A 196 9.97 -0.45 10.64
C SER A 196 10.47 0.06 9.27
N PRO A 197 9.64 0.05 8.21
CA PRO A 197 10.14 0.29 6.87
C PRO A 197 10.55 1.76 6.70
N SER A 198 11.78 1.98 6.24
CA SER A 198 12.14 3.21 5.53
C SER A 198 11.36 3.22 4.21
N ARG A 199 10.64 4.30 3.90
CA ARG A 199 9.73 4.42 2.73
C ARG A 199 10.45 4.56 1.38
N ASN A 200 11.59 3.90 1.24
CA ASN A 200 12.32 3.79 -0.01
C ASN A 200 11.83 2.55 -0.78
N SER A 201 10.70 2.71 -1.48
CA SER A 201 10.03 1.61 -2.18
C SER A 201 9.28 2.08 -3.42
N GLU A 202 9.02 1.12 -4.32
CA GLU A 202 8.06 1.23 -5.41
C GLU A 202 6.77 0.51 -4.98
N GLN A 203 5.63 1.15 -5.16
CA GLN A 203 4.31 0.65 -4.81
C GLN A 203 3.41 0.66 -6.04
N ASN A 204 2.73 -0.47 -6.26
CA ASN A 204 1.72 -0.63 -7.29
C ASN A 204 0.42 -1.04 -6.63
N ILE A 205 -0.62 -0.22 -6.77
CA ILE A 205 -1.97 -0.50 -6.29
C ILE A 205 -2.88 -0.66 -7.50
N SER A 206 -3.69 -1.70 -7.52
CA SER A 206 -4.76 -1.87 -8.50
C SER A 206 -6.05 -2.22 -7.79
N ILE A 207 -7.15 -1.58 -8.19
CA ILE A 207 -8.49 -1.85 -7.69
C ILE A 207 -9.44 -1.92 -8.89
N ASP A 208 -10.14 -3.04 -9.06
CA ASP A 208 -10.99 -3.23 -10.23
C ASP A 208 -12.25 -2.36 -10.16
N SER A 209 -12.85 -2.24 -8.97
CA SER A 209 -14.00 -1.36 -8.77
C SER A 209 -14.19 -1.02 -7.30
N VAL A 210 -14.67 0.19 -7.03
CA VAL A 210 -15.27 0.57 -5.74
C VAL A 210 -16.63 1.19 -6.01
N ASN A 211 -17.61 0.79 -5.21
CA ASN A 211 -18.95 1.34 -5.20
C ASN A 211 -19.30 1.75 -3.77
N PHE A 212 -19.64 3.02 -3.58
CA PHE A 212 -20.10 3.57 -2.33
C PHE A 212 -21.50 4.15 -2.51
N ILE A 213 -22.43 3.70 -1.68
CA ILE A 213 -23.82 4.14 -1.65
C ILE A 213 -24.04 4.76 -0.27
N SER A 214 -24.43 6.02 -0.24
CA SER A 214 -24.87 6.77 0.94
C SER A 214 -25.64 8.01 0.46
N SER A 215 -25.79 9.03 1.32
CA SER A 215 -26.22 10.38 0.90
C SER A 215 -25.33 11.00 -0.20
N ILE A 216 -24.09 10.51 -0.35
CA ILE A 216 -23.19 10.79 -1.46
C ILE A 216 -22.85 9.45 -2.11
N ALA A 217 -23.47 9.15 -3.24
CA ALA A 217 -23.23 7.92 -3.99
C ALA A 217 -22.11 8.13 -5.02
N PHE A 218 -21.01 7.37 -4.92
CA PHE A 218 -19.92 7.40 -5.89
C PHE A 218 -19.43 6.00 -6.26
N ASP A 219 -18.93 5.85 -7.48
CA ASP A 219 -18.27 4.63 -7.95
C ASP A 219 -17.06 4.97 -8.81
N PHE A 220 -16.11 4.04 -8.86
CA PHE A 220 -15.00 4.11 -9.79
C PHE A 220 -14.58 2.73 -10.27
N ASP A 221 -14.06 2.69 -11.51
CA ASP A 221 -13.63 1.46 -12.18
C ASP A 221 -12.15 1.51 -12.57
N LYS A 222 -11.45 0.41 -12.33
CA LYS A 222 -10.07 0.11 -12.76
C LYS A 222 -9.07 1.18 -12.34
N LEU A 223 -9.00 1.46 -11.04
CA LEU A 223 -7.97 2.33 -10.48
C LEU A 223 -6.62 1.61 -10.50
N LYS A 224 -5.60 2.29 -11.00
CA LYS A 224 -4.20 1.90 -10.86
C LYS A 224 -3.44 3.07 -10.30
N ILE A 225 -2.63 2.82 -9.27
CA ILE A 225 -1.72 3.81 -8.71
C ILE A 225 -0.33 3.21 -8.72
N PHE A 226 0.62 3.93 -9.30
CA PHE A 226 2.04 3.67 -9.14
C PHE A 226 2.63 4.81 -8.33
N ALA A 227 3.29 4.47 -7.22
CA ALA A 227 4.04 5.43 -6.44
C ALA A 227 5.47 4.91 -6.27
N LYS A 228 6.46 5.78 -6.41
CA LYS A 228 7.86 5.46 -6.14
C LYS A 228 8.43 6.56 -5.29
N THR A 229 9.06 6.21 -4.19
CA THR A 229 9.76 7.18 -3.33
C THR A 229 11.17 6.67 -3.10
N ALA A 230 12.17 7.51 -3.38
CA ALA A 230 13.56 7.17 -3.22
C ALA A 230 14.34 8.30 -2.58
N GLN A 231 15.31 7.95 -1.73
CA GLN A 231 16.20 8.96 -1.15
C GLN A 231 17.12 9.53 -2.25
N ASN A 232 17.20 10.86 -2.32
CA ASN A 232 18.06 11.57 -3.24
C ASN A 232 19.44 11.89 -2.63
N ALA A 233 20.31 12.55 -3.41
CA ALA A 233 21.70 12.83 -3.00
C ALA A 233 21.80 13.78 -1.79
N GLN A 234 20.77 14.59 -1.54
CA GLN A 234 20.66 15.55 -0.46
C GLN A 234 20.09 14.92 0.83
N ASN A 235 19.86 13.59 0.84
CA ASN A 235 19.20 12.88 1.94
C ASN A 235 17.74 13.31 2.20
N ASP A 236 17.13 13.91 1.18
CA ASP A 236 15.68 14.12 1.05
C ASP A 236 15.09 13.04 0.13
N TYR A 237 13.80 13.12 -0.20
CA TYR A 237 13.14 12.17 -1.10
C TYR A 237 12.79 12.78 -2.45
N ASP A 238 12.98 12.00 -3.50
CA ASP A 238 12.29 12.21 -4.78
C ASP A 238 11.16 11.18 -4.89
N SER A 239 10.01 11.61 -5.40
CA SER A 239 8.83 10.77 -5.54
C SER A 239 8.17 10.91 -6.91
N VAL A 240 7.61 9.82 -7.41
CA VAL A 240 6.79 9.77 -8.61
C VAL A 240 5.44 9.22 -8.23
N LEU A 241 4.35 9.87 -8.66
CA LEU A 241 2.98 9.41 -8.51
C LEU A 241 2.32 9.35 -9.88
N LYS A 242 1.84 8.17 -10.25
CA LYS A 242 0.98 7.97 -11.42
C LYS A 242 -0.34 7.37 -10.99
N LEU A 243 -1.43 7.90 -11.50
CA LEU A 243 -2.76 7.36 -11.27
C LEU A 243 -3.46 7.25 -12.62
N ASP A 244 -4.01 6.07 -12.90
CA ASP A 244 -4.91 5.84 -14.03
C ASP A 244 -6.24 5.34 -13.47
N LEU A 245 -7.34 5.94 -13.91
CA LEU A 245 -8.68 5.54 -13.51
C LEU A 245 -9.60 5.57 -14.74
N ALA A 246 -10.19 4.43 -15.08
CA ALA A 246 -10.97 4.32 -16.31
C ALA A 246 -12.27 5.14 -16.24
N LYS A 247 -12.90 5.15 -15.06
CA LYS A 247 -14.17 5.86 -14.83
C LYS A 247 -14.29 6.27 -13.38
N PHE A 248 -14.79 7.47 -13.15
CA PHE A 248 -15.29 7.97 -11.87
C PHE A 248 -16.71 8.50 -12.07
N ASN A 249 -17.60 8.19 -11.14
CA ASN A 249 -18.97 8.64 -11.18
C ASN A 249 -19.43 9.06 -9.78
N LEU A 250 -20.09 10.20 -9.70
CA LEU A 250 -20.76 10.73 -8.52
C LEU A 250 -22.25 10.83 -8.89
N ALA A 251 -23.01 9.80 -8.54
CA ALA A 251 -24.35 9.56 -9.08
C ALA A 251 -25.33 10.68 -8.71
N ASN A 252 -25.22 11.24 -7.50
CA ASN A 252 -26.15 12.25 -7.00
C ASN A 252 -26.02 13.60 -7.71
N GLU A 253 -24.91 13.83 -8.41
CA GLU A 253 -24.63 15.06 -9.14
C GLU A 253 -24.62 14.85 -10.66
N ASN A 254 -24.98 13.65 -11.14
CA ASN A 254 -24.85 13.25 -12.54
C ASN A 254 -23.44 13.58 -13.11
N PHE A 255 -22.43 13.45 -12.26
CA PHE A 255 -21.06 13.81 -12.58
C PHE A 255 -20.28 12.54 -12.91
N MET A 256 -19.82 12.44 -14.16
CA MET A 256 -19.03 11.31 -14.64
C MET A 256 -17.81 11.83 -15.39
N LEU A 257 -16.66 11.25 -15.04
CA LEU A 257 -15.39 11.45 -15.73
C LEU A 257 -14.85 10.10 -16.19
N ASN A 258 -14.24 10.07 -17.36
CA ASN A 258 -13.62 8.89 -17.94
C ASN A 258 -12.14 9.15 -18.22
N ASN A 259 -11.37 8.07 -18.36
CA ASN A 259 -9.97 8.10 -18.81
C ASN A 259 -9.11 9.10 -18.01
N ILE A 260 -9.26 9.10 -16.68
CA ILE A 260 -8.55 10.01 -15.79
C ILE A 260 -7.12 9.50 -15.65
N ASN A 261 -6.14 10.32 -16.04
CA ASN A 261 -4.72 10.03 -15.86
C ASN A 261 -4.06 11.19 -15.13
N LEU A 262 -3.20 10.88 -14.17
CA LEU A 262 -2.36 11.81 -13.43
C LEU A 262 -0.93 11.30 -13.42
N ASP A 263 0.03 12.14 -13.77
CA ASP A 263 1.46 11.86 -13.68
C ASP A 263 2.15 13.06 -13.01
N MET A 264 2.69 12.84 -11.83
CA MET A 264 3.36 13.84 -11.02
C MET A 264 4.74 13.38 -10.57
N ASN A 265 5.70 14.30 -10.60
CA ASN A 265 6.99 14.15 -9.94
C ASN A 265 7.12 15.14 -8.79
N PHE A 266 7.75 14.70 -7.72
CA PHE A 266 8.09 15.51 -6.56
C PHE A 266 9.59 15.38 -6.35
N ASN A 267 10.33 16.48 -6.43
CA ASN A 267 11.77 16.47 -6.18
C ASN A 267 12.06 17.22 -4.88
N ASN A 268 13.08 16.76 -4.15
CA ASN A 268 13.50 17.36 -2.87
C ASN A 268 12.36 17.48 -1.84
N LEU A 269 11.57 16.42 -1.67
CA LEU A 269 10.63 16.31 -0.56
C LEU A 269 11.41 16.13 0.74
N SER A 270 11.21 17.04 1.69
CA SER A 270 11.87 16.96 3.01
C SER A 270 11.65 15.58 3.65
N LYS A 271 12.73 14.82 3.83
CA LYS A 271 12.66 13.49 4.47
C LYS A 271 12.03 13.58 5.85
N LYS A 272 12.44 14.58 6.63
CA LYS A 272 11.93 14.81 7.98
C LYS A 272 10.43 15.11 7.99
N ALA A 273 9.96 15.97 7.09
CA ALA A 273 8.53 16.30 7.01
C ALA A 273 7.72 15.06 6.59
N TYR A 274 8.19 14.34 5.58
CA TYR A 274 7.56 13.12 5.07
C TYR A 274 7.47 12.04 6.15
N ASP A 275 8.59 11.66 6.77
CA ASP A 275 8.64 10.62 7.80
C ASP A 275 7.76 10.99 9.02
N SER A 276 7.72 12.28 9.39
CA SER A 276 6.89 12.77 10.50
C SER A 276 5.39 12.72 10.18
N LEU A 277 4.99 13.09 8.95
CA LEU A 277 3.59 13.03 8.50
C LEU A 277 3.07 11.58 8.51
N VAL A 278 3.90 10.64 8.06
CA VAL A 278 3.52 9.22 8.00
C VAL A 278 3.41 8.60 9.41
N GLN A 279 4.23 9.02 10.36
CA GLN A 279 4.24 8.49 11.72
C GLN A 279 3.17 9.12 12.63
N ASN A 280 2.74 10.35 12.36
CA ASN A 280 1.72 11.05 13.14
C ASN A 280 0.53 11.44 12.26
N SER A 281 -0.53 10.64 12.30
CA SER A 281 -1.81 10.93 11.63
C SER A 281 -2.64 12.02 12.33
N ASN A 282 -2.24 12.44 13.54
CA ASN A 282 -2.94 13.42 14.35
C ASN A 282 -2.08 14.69 14.49
N THR A 283 -2.06 15.53 13.45
CA THR A 283 -1.31 16.78 13.45
C THR A 283 -2.22 17.95 13.81
N ASP A 284 -2.03 18.53 14.99
CA ASP A 284 -2.59 19.84 15.29
C ASP A 284 -2.02 20.92 14.34
N ILE A 285 -2.62 22.11 14.36
CA ILE A 285 -2.23 23.21 13.47
C ILE A 285 -0.76 23.62 13.63
N PHE A 286 -0.21 23.57 14.85
CA PHE A 286 1.20 23.91 15.10
C PHE A 286 2.14 22.86 14.51
N SER A 287 1.76 21.59 14.61
CA SER A 287 2.45 20.47 14.00
C SER A 287 2.43 20.59 12.47
N MET A 288 1.29 20.95 11.88
CA MET A 288 1.21 21.22 10.44
C MET A 288 2.08 22.42 10.01
N MET A 289 2.09 23.51 10.79
CA MET A 289 2.97 24.65 10.50
C MET A 289 4.45 24.26 10.56
N LEU A 290 4.84 23.45 11.54
CA LEU A 290 6.19 22.94 11.64
C LEU A 290 6.53 22.03 10.45
N LEU A 291 5.64 21.12 10.08
CA LEU A 291 5.81 20.24 8.91
C LEU A 291 5.92 21.03 7.62
N ALA A 292 5.07 22.04 7.41
CA ALA A 292 5.13 22.94 6.27
C ALA A 292 6.47 23.70 6.22
N SER A 293 6.96 24.19 7.37
CA SER A 293 8.28 24.81 7.46
C SER A 293 9.41 23.84 7.10
N GLN A 294 9.35 22.58 7.57
CA GLN A 294 10.35 21.56 7.21
C GLN A 294 10.27 21.20 5.74
N PHE A 295 9.06 21.09 5.19
CA PHE A 295 8.82 20.84 3.78
C PHE A 295 9.44 21.92 2.90
N LEU A 296 9.19 23.20 3.18
CA LEU A 296 9.71 24.33 2.40
C LEU A 296 11.23 24.46 2.46
N LYS A 297 11.88 24.04 3.55
CA LYS A 297 13.35 24.07 3.69
C LYS A 297 14.08 23.18 2.70
N ALA A 298 13.42 22.13 2.20
CA ALA A 298 14.03 21.25 1.20
C ALA A 298 13.99 21.84 -0.22
N ASN A 299 13.39 23.04 -0.40
CA ASN A 299 13.13 23.65 -1.70
C ASN A 299 12.43 22.67 -2.67
N PRO A 300 11.25 22.17 -2.28
CA PRO A 300 10.57 21.13 -3.03
C PRO A 300 10.15 21.63 -4.41
N GLN A 301 10.18 20.73 -5.38
CA GLN A 301 9.63 20.96 -6.71
C GLN A 301 8.51 19.96 -6.95
N ILE A 302 7.35 20.47 -7.35
CA ILE A 302 6.19 19.68 -7.76
C ILE A 302 6.04 19.86 -9.27
N ILE A 303 6.05 18.77 -10.01
CA ILE A 303 5.88 18.77 -11.46
C ILE A 303 4.62 17.96 -11.77
N LEU A 304 3.61 18.61 -12.33
CA LEU A 304 2.48 17.95 -12.95
C LEU A 304 2.85 17.68 -14.41
N ASN A 305 3.31 16.47 -14.71
CA ASN A 305 3.65 16.08 -16.08
C ASN A 305 2.39 16.01 -16.95
N ASN A 306 1.32 15.45 -16.37
CA ASN A 306 0.02 15.34 -17.03
C ASN A 306 -1.10 15.19 -16.01
N LEU A 307 -2.21 15.91 -16.20
CA LEU A 307 -3.53 15.61 -15.68
C LEU A 307 -4.47 15.61 -16.88
N SER A 308 -5.09 14.49 -17.18
CA SER A 308 -6.04 14.39 -18.29
C SER A 308 -7.32 13.68 -17.87
N PHE A 309 -8.46 14.08 -18.40
CA PHE A 309 -9.71 13.33 -18.27
C PHE A 309 -10.68 13.68 -19.40
N GLU A 310 -11.75 12.91 -19.51
CA GLU A 310 -12.81 13.09 -20.49
C GLU A 310 -14.18 13.19 -19.81
N LYS A 311 -14.99 14.16 -20.26
CA LYS A 311 -16.41 14.26 -19.91
C LYS A 311 -17.22 14.38 -21.18
N GLU A 312 -18.20 13.48 -21.37
CA GLU A 312 -19.12 13.51 -22.52
C GLU A 312 -18.42 13.58 -23.89
N GLY A 313 -17.31 12.86 -24.07
CA GLY A 313 -16.54 12.86 -25.32
C GLY A 313 -15.54 14.01 -25.47
N LYS A 314 -15.53 14.97 -24.53
CA LYS A 314 -14.68 16.16 -24.58
C LYS A 314 -13.54 16.08 -23.57
N LYS A 315 -12.37 16.56 -23.96
CA LYS A 315 -11.13 16.36 -23.21
C LYS A 315 -10.71 17.56 -22.37
N PHE A 316 -10.01 17.27 -21.29
CA PHE A 316 -9.24 18.20 -20.49
C PHE A 316 -7.84 17.64 -20.33
N ASP A 317 -6.82 18.47 -20.56
CA ASP A 317 -5.42 18.13 -20.38
C ASP A 317 -4.71 19.31 -19.69
N ALA A 318 -3.89 19.02 -18.69
CA ALA A 318 -3.11 20.03 -17.98
C ALA A 318 -1.72 19.54 -17.60
N ASN A 319 -0.79 20.47 -17.54
CA ASN A 319 0.56 20.25 -17.02
C ASN A 319 1.02 21.50 -16.27
N GLY A 320 2.09 21.35 -15.50
CA GLY A 320 2.64 22.48 -14.77
C GLY A 320 3.81 22.11 -13.90
N GLN A 321 4.39 23.13 -13.29
CA GLN A 321 5.45 22.98 -12.33
C GLN A 321 5.37 24.09 -11.30
N THR A 322 5.64 23.74 -10.05
CA THR A 322 5.82 24.69 -8.96
C THR A 322 7.13 24.38 -8.24
N ILE A 323 8.00 25.37 -8.17
CA ILE A 323 9.26 25.32 -7.44
C ILE A 323 9.11 26.22 -6.22
N PHE A 324 9.32 25.64 -5.05
CA PHE A 324 9.40 26.38 -3.81
C PHE A 324 10.87 26.58 -3.48
N THR A 325 11.24 27.78 -3.06
CA THR A 325 12.43 27.97 -2.25
C THR A 325 12.04 28.58 -0.90
N GLU A 326 12.95 28.61 0.06
CA GLU A 326 12.67 29.04 1.44
C GLU A 326 11.84 30.34 1.56
N ASN A 327 11.96 31.26 0.59
CA ASN A 327 11.23 32.53 0.58
C ASN A 327 10.48 32.84 -0.72
N ASN A 328 10.47 31.97 -1.73
CA ASN A 328 9.82 32.27 -3.01
C ASN A 328 9.12 31.04 -3.61
N ILE A 329 8.22 31.31 -4.54
CA ILE A 329 7.43 30.35 -5.28
C ILE A 329 7.47 30.79 -6.74
N LYS A 330 7.86 29.86 -7.61
CA LYS A 330 7.65 29.96 -9.04
C LYS A 330 6.66 28.91 -9.46
N SER A 331 5.60 29.30 -10.15
CA SER A 331 4.62 28.37 -10.67
C SER A 331 4.34 28.66 -12.13
N GLN A 332 4.19 27.59 -12.90
CA GLN A 332 3.74 27.63 -14.28
C GLN A 332 2.70 26.53 -14.43
N PHE A 333 1.57 26.86 -15.03
CA PHE A 333 0.49 25.92 -15.26
C PHE A 333 -0.10 26.19 -16.65
N HIS A 334 -0.30 25.11 -17.40
CA HIS A 334 -0.94 25.13 -18.70
C HIS A 334 -2.10 24.14 -18.69
N ALA A 335 -3.26 24.58 -19.13
CA ALA A 335 -4.39 23.69 -19.41
C ALA A 335 -4.95 23.96 -20.80
N ASN A 336 -5.34 22.89 -21.46
CA ASN A 336 -6.06 22.89 -22.72
C ASN A 336 -7.30 22.01 -22.56
N THR A 337 -8.47 22.50 -22.98
CA THR A 337 -9.72 21.77 -22.78
C THR A 337 -10.78 22.09 -23.82
N GLU A 338 -11.61 21.10 -24.14
CA GLU A 338 -12.80 21.25 -24.99
C GLU A 338 -14.07 21.53 -24.16
N ILE A 339 -13.94 21.58 -22.82
CA ILE A 339 -15.00 21.89 -21.86
C ILE A 339 -14.52 22.95 -20.88
N LEU A 340 -15.32 23.99 -20.70
CA LEU A 340 -15.02 24.96 -19.66
C LEU A 340 -15.15 24.32 -18.26
N PRO A 341 -14.40 24.81 -17.26
CA PRO A 341 -14.51 24.34 -15.88
C PRO A 341 -15.95 24.23 -15.36
N SER A 342 -16.81 25.22 -15.65
CA SER A 342 -18.24 25.20 -15.29
C SER A 342 -19.03 24.02 -15.88
N GLN A 343 -18.61 23.53 -17.04
CA GLN A 343 -19.22 22.40 -17.73
C GLN A 343 -18.71 21.07 -17.18
N ILE A 344 -17.56 21.08 -16.51
CA ILE A 344 -17.04 19.95 -15.74
C ILE A 344 -17.86 19.85 -14.46
N TRP A 345 -17.87 20.93 -13.67
CA TRP A 345 -18.57 21.06 -12.41
C TRP A 345 -19.08 22.51 -12.22
N PRO A 346 -20.38 22.73 -11.95
CA PRO A 346 -20.97 24.08 -11.92
C PRO A 346 -20.29 25.08 -10.96
N ASP A 347 -19.82 24.62 -9.81
CA ASP A 347 -19.08 25.41 -8.81
C ASP A 347 -17.79 26.05 -9.36
N PHE A 348 -17.29 25.58 -10.51
CA PHE A 348 -16.12 26.16 -11.17
C PHE A 348 -16.46 27.29 -12.16
N ALA A 349 -17.69 27.80 -12.18
CA ALA A 349 -18.11 28.88 -13.08
C ALA A 349 -17.21 30.13 -13.07
N ASN A 350 -16.62 30.48 -11.93
CA ASN A 350 -15.72 31.63 -11.85
C ASN A 350 -14.39 31.41 -12.57
N PHE A 351 -14.00 30.15 -12.81
CA PHE A 351 -12.73 29.82 -13.46
C PHE A 351 -12.79 29.93 -14.99
N ASP A 352 -13.98 29.84 -15.59
CA ASP A 352 -14.18 29.97 -17.03
C ASP A 352 -13.56 31.26 -17.59
N THR A 353 -13.59 32.36 -16.81
CA THR A 353 -13.06 33.66 -17.20
C THR A 353 -11.55 33.68 -17.46
N TYR A 354 -10.82 32.71 -16.93
CA TYR A 354 -9.37 32.59 -17.13
C TYR A 354 -9.00 31.76 -18.37
N PHE A 355 -9.98 31.18 -19.06
CA PHE A 355 -9.75 30.42 -20.28
C PHE A 355 -10.04 31.26 -21.52
N VAL A 356 -9.15 31.20 -22.52
CA VAL A 356 -9.30 31.90 -23.80
C VAL A 356 -9.65 30.89 -24.89
N ASP A 357 -10.65 31.22 -25.71
CA ASP A 357 -11.01 30.42 -26.89
C ASP A 357 -9.89 30.49 -27.94
N ASN A 358 -9.46 29.31 -28.37
CA ASN A 358 -8.47 29.07 -29.39
C ASN A 358 -9.02 28.02 -30.37
N ASN A 359 -9.84 28.49 -31.31
CA ASN A 359 -10.39 27.70 -32.43
C ASN A 359 -11.12 26.42 -31.99
N GLY A 360 -12.03 26.53 -31.01
CA GLY A 360 -12.85 25.40 -30.55
C GLY A 360 -12.23 24.59 -29.42
N SER A 361 -11.11 25.06 -28.87
CA SER A 361 -10.51 24.61 -27.62
C SER A 361 -10.26 25.82 -26.71
N TYR A 362 -10.23 25.61 -25.40
CA TYR A 362 -10.03 26.64 -24.40
C TYR A 362 -8.67 26.44 -23.73
N VAL A 363 -7.88 27.51 -23.66
CA VAL A 363 -6.51 27.46 -23.12
C VAL A 363 -6.38 28.38 -21.91
N LEU A 364 -5.66 27.89 -20.89
CA LEU A 364 -5.20 28.67 -19.74
C LEU A 364 -3.69 28.52 -19.62
N ASP A 365 -2.95 29.62 -19.75
CA ASP A 365 -1.54 29.75 -19.41
C ASP A 365 -1.38 30.63 -18.17
N PHE A 366 -0.92 30.05 -17.07
CA PHE A 366 -0.69 30.76 -15.81
C PHE A 366 0.79 30.74 -15.45
N ILE A 367 1.32 31.91 -15.08
CA ILE A 367 2.67 32.08 -14.55
C ILE A 367 2.61 32.92 -13.29
N TYR A 368 3.24 32.44 -12.22
CA TYR A 368 3.50 33.17 -10.99
C TYR A 368 4.99 33.13 -10.66
N ASP A 369 5.58 34.29 -10.36
CA ASP A 369 6.95 34.39 -9.87
C ASP A 369 7.05 35.53 -8.84
N ASP A 370 7.37 35.18 -7.59
CA ASP A 370 7.61 36.14 -6.51
C ASP A 370 9.07 36.19 -6.03
N SER A 371 9.99 35.67 -6.86
CA SER A 371 11.43 35.65 -6.54
C SER A 371 11.98 37.05 -6.33
N ASN A 372 11.39 38.05 -7.00
CA ASN A 372 11.57 39.44 -6.65
C ASN A 372 10.33 39.94 -5.88
N LYS A 373 10.45 40.08 -4.57
CA LYS A 373 9.36 40.56 -3.70
C LYS A 373 8.89 41.98 -4.00
N SER A 374 9.72 42.78 -4.66
CA SER A 374 9.36 44.12 -5.12
C SER A 374 8.66 44.13 -6.50
N ASP A 375 8.69 43.01 -7.21
CA ASP A 375 8.16 42.86 -8.57
C ASP A 375 7.52 41.48 -8.76
N VAL A 376 6.50 41.20 -7.94
CA VAL A 376 5.71 39.97 -8.06
C VAL A 376 5.03 39.96 -9.41
N THR A 377 5.21 38.86 -10.15
CA THR A 377 4.68 38.69 -11.50
C THR A 377 3.61 37.62 -11.50
N THR A 378 2.40 38.00 -11.89
CA THR A 378 1.31 37.09 -12.22
C THR A 378 0.89 37.36 -13.66
N ILE A 379 0.91 36.33 -14.51
CA ILE A 379 0.52 36.41 -15.92
C ILE A 379 -0.54 35.34 -16.18
N ILE A 380 -1.65 35.73 -16.81
CA ILE A 380 -2.70 34.82 -17.29
C ILE A 380 -2.87 35.05 -18.79
N ASN A 381 -2.69 34.02 -19.61
CA ASN A 381 -2.81 34.06 -21.07
C ASN A 381 -2.00 35.20 -21.72
N GLY A 382 -0.81 35.49 -21.18
CA GLY A 382 0.06 36.58 -21.67
C GLY A 382 -0.26 37.97 -21.10
N GLU A 383 -1.37 38.14 -20.38
CA GLU A 383 -1.72 39.40 -19.73
C GLU A 383 -1.20 39.46 -18.29
N ARG A 384 -0.45 40.52 -17.98
CA ARG A 384 0.07 40.75 -16.63
C ARG A 384 -1.05 41.26 -15.72
N LEU A 385 -1.33 40.52 -14.65
CA LEU A 385 -2.23 40.97 -13.59
C LEU A 385 -1.49 41.88 -12.62
N THR A 386 -1.82 43.17 -12.64
CA THR A 386 -1.42 44.11 -11.59
C THR A 386 -2.40 44.00 -10.43
N ILE A 387 -2.03 43.25 -9.39
CA ILE A 387 -2.76 43.28 -8.12
C ILE A 387 -2.24 44.50 -7.36
N ASN A 388 -3.03 45.58 -7.31
CA ASN A 388 -2.70 46.69 -6.40
C ASN A 388 -2.73 46.16 -4.97
N PRO A 389 -1.62 46.22 -4.21
CA PRO A 389 -1.65 45.83 -2.80
C PRO A 389 -2.63 46.73 -2.06
N GLN A 390 -3.61 46.13 -1.36
CA GLN A 390 -4.45 46.83 -0.39
C GLN A 390 -3.73 46.96 0.95
#